data_AF-A0A7C3SLH1-F1
#
_entry.id   AF-A0A7C3SLH1-F1
#
_cell.length_a   1.000
_cell.length_b   1.000
_cell.length_c   1.000
_cell.angle_alpha   90.00
_cell.angle_beta   90.00
_cell.angle_gamma   90.00
#
_symmetry.space_group_name_H-M   'P 1'
#
loop_
_entity.id
_entity.type
_entity.pdbx_description
1 polymer ?
#
loop_
_entity_poly.entity_id
_entity_poly.type
_entity_poly.pdbx_seq_one_letter_code
_entity_poly.pdbx_strand_id
1 'polypeptide(L)'
;MSVTVKVLKARCPVCGREHAIQVTHEILREAEQNPLGLAGLAFPHEDHVLVVYLDRLGGERGTRAFRLLEQPVARGFTEVRVPPTELQGLRNIEGFWVELGRLGVRVSSESSVSAISLKARRGETTLELNLSRDIGYQTAKPWLELLLEAFDTSYSSELRDYVNAVKALDLLLEEKPFEYARQVLWLLSNASTIAIRLRIPEVHLLKEIRPSLFFERYDGDFVLKVLESGGSTVGKLLSGVLPQVLFSSAETILSLHRRGVIDLVIA
;
A
#
# COMPACT_ATOMS: atom_id res chain seq x y z
N MET A 1 -11.21 -40.73 13.50
CA MET A 1 -9.76 -40.93 13.71
C MET A 1 -9.24 -41.77 12.56
N SER A 2 -8.63 -41.15 11.55
CA SER A 2 -8.11 -41.87 10.38
C SER A 2 -6.82 -42.59 10.76
N VAL A 3 -6.79 -43.91 10.61
CA VAL A 3 -5.60 -44.73 10.88
C VAL A 3 -4.54 -44.46 9.81
N THR A 4 -3.35 -44.04 10.25
CA THR A 4 -2.20 -43.79 9.38
C THR A 4 -1.60 -45.11 8.91
N VAL A 5 -1.52 -45.31 7.60
CA VAL A 5 -1.05 -46.55 6.98
C VAL A 5 0.45 -46.49 6.70
N LYS A 6 0.96 -45.30 6.32
CA LYS A 6 2.36 -45.09 5.93
C LYS A 6 2.74 -43.62 6.01
N VAL A 7 4.02 -43.33 6.26
CA VAL A 7 4.58 -41.97 6.18
C VAL A 7 5.59 -41.90 5.03
N LEU A 8 5.43 -40.92 4.15
CA LEU A 8 6.32 -40.64 3.04
C LEU A 8 6.95 -39.25 3.19
N LYS A 9 8.14 -39.06 2.60
CA LYS A 9 8.76 -37.74 2.51
C LYS A 9 8.78 -37.32 1.05
N ALA A 10 8.15 -36.19 0.74
CA ALA A 10 8.18 -35.60 -0.59
C ALA A 10 8.97 -34.29 -0.54
N ARG A 11 9.91 -34.11 -1.46
CA ARG A 11 10.69 -32.88 -1.59
C ARG A 11 10.12 -32.02 -2.71
N CYS A 12 9.89 -30.74 -2.43
CA CYS A 12 9.47 -29.81 -3.46
C CYS A 12 10.61 -29.56 -4.46
N PRO A 13 10.38 -29.72 -5.78
CA PRO A 13 11.40 -29.48 -6.79
C PRO A 13 11.74 -27.99 -6.99
N VAL A 14 10.90 -27.06 -6.49
CA VAL A 14 11.09 -25.61 -6.68
C VAL A 14 11.87 -24.97 -5.54
N CYS A 15 11.41 -25.13 -4.29
CA CYS A 15 12.03 -24.49 -3.12
C CYS A 15 12.86 -25.46 -2.25
N GLY A 16 12.84 -26.76 -2.57
CA GLY A 16 13.59 -27.78 -1.82
C GLY A 16 13.02 -28.15 -0.44
N ARG A 17 11.92 -27.53 0.03
CA ARG A 17 11.24 -27.87 1.30
C ARG A 17 10.74 -29.33 1.27
N GLU A 18 10.92 -30.04 2.38
CA GLU A 18 10.43 -31.41 2.55
C GLU A 18 9.08 -31.44 3.29
N HIS A 19 8.17 -32.27 2.81
CA HIS A 19 6.85 -32.50 3.40
C HIS A 19 6.72 -33.94 3.85
N ALA A 20 6.34 -34.14 5.12
CA ALA A 20 5.99 -35.46 5.65
C ALA A 20 4.51 -35.74 5.39
N ILE A 21 4.24 -36.72 4.54
CA ILE A 21 2.90 -37.08 4.09
C ILE A 21 2.44 -38.29 4.87
N GLN A 22 1.33 -38.13 5.60
CA GLN A 22 0.66 -39.24 6.26
C GLN A 22 -0.38 -39.82 5.31
N VAL A 23 -0.11 -41.03 4.81
CA VAL A 23 -1.05 -41.74 3.92
C VAL A 23 -2.13 -42.37 4.81
N THR A 24 -3.36 -41.91 4.64
CA THR A 24 -4.55 -42.42 5.33
C THR A 24 -5.35 -43.34 4.41
N HIS A 25 -6.23 -44.17 4.98
CA HIS A 25 -7.13 -45.02 4.19
C HIS A 25 -8.06 -44.22 3.25
N GLU A 26 -8.38 -42.97 3.60
CA GLU A 26 -9.20 -42.09 2.75
C GLU A 26 -8.48 -41.74 1.44
N ILE A 27 -7.18 -41.44 1.52
CA ILE A 27 -6.33 -41.13 0.36
C ILE A 27 -6.19 -42.36 -0.56
N LEU A 28 -6.04 -43.55 0.02
CA LEU A 28 -5.98 -44.80 -0.76
C LEU A 28 -7.29 -45.08 -1.48
N ARG A 29 -8.42 -44.86 -0.79
CA ARG A 29 -9.76 -45.00 -1.38
C ARG A 29 -9.99 -43.99 -2.52
N GLU A 30 -9.51 -42.77 -2.37
CA GLU A 30 -9.57 -41.76 -3.43
C GLU A 30 -8.77 -42.19 -4.67
N ALA A 31 -7.56 -42.73 -4.48
CA ALA A 31 -6.76 -43.29 -5.57
C ALA A 31 -7.43 -44.51 -6.23
N GLU A 32 -8.12 -45.36 -5.45
CA GLU A 32 -8.87 -46.51 -5.98
C GLU A 32 -10.04 -46.09 -6.86
N GLN A 33 -10.77 -45.06 -6.44
CA GLN A 33 -11.95 -44.53 -7.15
C GLN A 33 -11.58 -43.69 -8.37
N ASN A 34 -10.35 -43.18 -8.44
CA ASN A 34 -9.86 -42.44 -9.60
C ASN A 34 -9.57 -43.38 -10.78
N PRO A 35 -10.09 -43.10 -12.01
CA PRO A 35 -9.81 -43.89 -13.21
C PRO A 35 -8.32 -44.06 -13.52
N LEU A 36 -7.49 -43.08 -13.16
CA LEU A 36 -6.04 -43.11 -13.34
C LEU A 36 -5.29 -43.83 -12.21
N GLY A 37 -6.00 -44.20 -11.13
CA GLY A 37 -5.41 -44.91 -9.99
C GLY A 37 -4.57 -44.03 -9.07
N LEU A 38 -4.82 -42.71 -9.06
CA LEU A 38 -4.00 -41.73 -8.36
C LEU A 38 -4.84 -40.82 -7.45
N ALA A 39 -4.29 -40.50 -6.28
CA ALA A 39 -4.73 -39.41 -5.40
C ALA A 39 -3.70 -38.29 -5.42
N GLY A 40 -4.14 -37.03 -5.48
CA GLY A 40 -3.27 -35.86 -5.50
C GLY A 40 -3.35 -35.10 -4.19
N LEU A 41 -2.23 -34.94 -3.49
CA LEU A 41 -2.15 -34.12 -2.28
C LEU A 41 -1.48 -32.79 -2.58
N ALA A 42 -2.18 -31.70 -2.31
CA ALA A 42 -1.70 -30.35 -2.55
C ALA A 42 -1.14 -29.72 -1.27
N PHE A 43 0.11 -29.26 -1.33
CA PHE A 43 0.81 -28.53 -0.28
C PHE A 43 1.09 -27.11 -0.81
N PRO A 44 0.38 -26.08 -0.31
CA PRO A 44 0.61 -24.71 -0.74
C PRO A 44 1.91 -24.15 -0.18
N HIS A 45 2.67 -23.46 -1.02
CA HIS A 45 3.85 -22.65 -0.67
C HIS A 45 3.53 -21.19 -1.04
N GLU A 46 4.48 -20.27 -0.82
CA GLU A 46 4.27 -18.83 -1.02
C GLU A 46 3.98 -18.45 -2.49
N ASP A 47 4.65 -19.08 -3.46
CA ASP A 47 4.57 -18.76 -4.90
C ASP A 47 4.19 -19.97 -5.78
N HIS A 48 3.99 -21.15 -5.18
CA HIS A 48 3.62 -22.37 -5.91
C HIS A 48 2.87 -23.37 -5.03
N VAL A 49 2.18 -24.33 -5.66
CA VAL A 49 1.58 -25.48 -4.99
C VAL A 49 2.34 -26.72 -5.41
N LEU A 50 2.86 -27.46 -4.43
CA LEU A 50 3.39 -28.79 -4.61
C LEU A 50 2.22 -29.79 -4.62
N VAL A 51 2.05 -30.52 -5.72
CA VAL A 51 1.12 -31.64 -5.80
C VAL A 51 1.91 -32.94 -5.79
N VAL A 52 1.61 -33.81 -4.84
CA VAL A 52 2.22 -35.14 -4.71
C VAL A 52 1.19 -36.18 -5.12
N TYR A 53 1.53 -37.01 -6.11
CA TYR A 53 0.65 -38.06 -6.60
C TYR A 53 0.97 -39.39 -5.91
N LEU A 54 -0.04 -39.98 -5.31
CA LEU A 54 0.02 -41.27 -4.64
C LEU A 54 -0.80 -42.30 -5.41
N ASP A 55 -0.29 -43.53 -5.54
CA ASP A 55 -1.06 -44.64 -6.12
C ASP A 55 -1.94 -45.36 -5.09
N ARG A 56 -2.74 -46.31 -5.58
CA ARG A 56 -3.65 -47.16 -4.78
C ARG A 56 -2.95 -47.97 -3.68
N LEU A 57 -1.63 -48.14 -3.74
CA LEU A 57 -0.84 -48.86 -2.74
C LEU A 57 -0.13 -47.90 -1.77
N GLY A 58 -0.36 -46.59 -1.89
CA GLY A 58 0.31 -45.57 -1.08
C GLY A 58 1.78 -45.39 -1.46
N GLY A 59 2.13 -45.64 -2.73
CA GLY A 59 3.42 -45.31 -3.31
C GLY A 59 3.40 -43.93 -3.95
N GLU A 60 4.47 -43.15 -3.76
CA GLU A 60 4.67 -41.91 -4.50
C GLU A 60 4.94 -42.21 -5.97
N ARG A 61 4.13 -41.64 -6.88
CA ARG A 61 4.31 -41.75 -8.33
C ARG A 61 5.03 -40.54 -8.93
N GLY A 62 5.09 -39.45 -8.18
CA GLY A 62 5.89 -38.28 -8.50
C GLY A 62 5.31 -37.02 -7.88
N THR A 63 6.12 -35.97 -7.91
CA THR A 63 5.73 -34.62 -7.51
C THR A 63 5.68 -33.70 -8.71
N ARG A 64 4.72 -32.78 -8.70
CA ARG A 64 4.69 -31.65 -9.62
C ARG A 64 4.46 -30.39 -8.82
N ALA A 65 5.34 -29.41 -9.01
CA ALA A 65 5.07 -28.06 -8.54
C ALA A 65 4.35 -27.32 -9.66
N PHE A 66 3.17 -26.81 -9.36
CA PHE A 66 2.51 -25.83 -10.20
C PHE A 66 2.83 -24.49 -9.57
N ARG A 67 3.50 -23.60 -10.32
CA ARG A 67 3.49 -22.20 -9.92
C ARG A 67 2.02 -21.83 -9.74
N LEU A 68 1.71 -21.23 -8.59
CA LEU A 68 0.48 -20.48 -8.50
C LEU A 68 0.68 -19.49 -9.65
N LEU A 69 -0.12 -19.64 -10.71
CA LEU A 69 -0.26 -18.56 -11.66
C LEU A 69 -0.48 -17.37 -10.75
N GLU A 70 0.48 -16.44 -10.70
CA GLU A 70 0.23 -15.10 -10.19
C GLU A 70 -1.10 -14.78 -10.82
N GLN A 71 -2.15 -14.77 -10.00
CA GLN A 71 -3.47 -14.56 -10.55
C GLN A 71 -3.31 -13.27 -11.31
N PRO A 72 -3.50 -13.25 -12.63
CA PRO A 72 -3.54 -11.97 -13.32
C PRO A 72 -4.66 -11.26 -12.57
N VAL A 73 -4.31 -10.21 -11.83
CA VAL A 73 -5.26 -9.45 -11.02
C VAL A 73 -6.18 -8.79 -12.02
N ALA A 74 -7.20 -9.53 -12.45
CA ALA A 74 -8.32 -9.27 -13.36
C ALA A 74 -8.14 -8.33 -14.59
N ARG A 75 -7.04 -7.61 -14.79
CA ARG A 75 -6.94 -6.40 -15.64
C ARG A 75 -5.48 -5.91 -15.84
N GLY A 76 -4.53 -6.74 -16.27
CA GLY A 76 -3.27 -6.24 -16.88
C GLY A 76 -2.45 -5.18 -16.09
N PHE A 77 -2.59 -5.10 -14.77
CA PHE A 77 -1.86 -4.17 -13.91
C PHE A 77 -0.53 -4.77 -13.47
N THR A 78 0.53 -3.98 -13.45
CA THR A 78 1.79 -4.36 -12.79
C THR A 78 1.64 -4.18 -11.29
N GLU A 79 1.82 -5.24 -10.49
CA GLU A 79 1.72 -5.14 -9.04
C GLU A 79 3.03 -4.66 -8.41
N VAL A 80 2.94 -3.69 -7.51
CA VAL A 80 4.05 -3.16 -6.71
C VAL A 80 3.68 -3.30 -5.24
N ARG A 81 4.44 -4.14 -4.53
CA ARG A 81 4.23 -4.35 -3.10
C ARG A 81 4.92 -3.29 -2.27
N VAL A 82 4.17 -2.68 -1.36
CA VAL A 82 4.64 -1.78 -0.33
C VAL A 82 5.12 -2.60 0.86
N PRO A 83 6.39 -2.48 1.28
CA PRO A 83 6.91 -3.20 2.43
C PRO A 83 6.11 -2.89 3.71
N PRO A 84 5.87 -3.87 4.61
CA PRO A 84 5.15 -3.63 5.86
C PRO A 84 5.77 -2.53 6.74
N THR A 85 7.08 -2.31 6.63
CA THR A 85 7.80 -1.23 7.32
C THR A 85 7.29 0.15 6.96
N GLU A 86 6.74 0.34 5.76
CA GLU A 86 6.16 1.62 5.32
C GLU A 86 4.82 1.93 6.00
N LEU A 87 4.13 0.92 6.54
CA LEU A 87 2.87 1.09 7.28
C LEU A 87 3.09 1.22 8.79
N GLN A 88 4.32 1.14 9.28
CA GLN A 88 4.58 1.26 10.71
C GLN A 88 4.16 2.64 11.22
N GLY A 89 3.42 2.64 12.34
CA GLY A 89 2.94 3.85 12.99
C GLY A 89 1.59 4.37 12.47
N LEU A 90 0.98 3.71 11.48
CA LEU A 90 -0.42 3.96 11.13
C LEU A 90 -1.35 3.43 12.23
N ARG A 91 -2.42 4.18 12.51
CA ARG A 91 -3.35 3.95 13.62
C ARG A 91 -4.69 3.37 13.17
N ASN A 92 -5.10 3.66 11.94
CA ASN A 92 -6.40 3.33 11.36
C ASN A 92 -6.32 2.35 10.19
N ILE A 93 -5.27 2.42 9.39
CA ILE A 93 -5.08 1.64 8.17
C ILE A 93 -4.07 0.52 8.45
N GLU A 94 -4.50 -0.74 8.35
CA GLU A 94 -3.61 -1.91 8.46
C GLU A 94 -3.07 -2.37 7.11
N GLY A 95 -3.78 -2.06 6.04
CA GLY A 95 -3.40 -2.41 4.68
C GLY A 95 -4.22 -1.63 3.69
N PHE A 96 -3.76 -1.61 2.44
CA PHE A 96 -4.48 -1.01 1.34
C PHE A 96 -4.05 -1.63 0.03
N TRP A 97 -4.88 -1.45 -0.99
CA TRP A 97 -4.40 -1.51 -2.35
C TRP A 97 -5.05 -0.41 -3.18
N VAL A 98 -4.29 0.11 -4.13
CA VAL A 98 -4.76 1.11 -5.09
C VAL A 98 -4.41 0.66 -6.49
N GLU A 99 -5.39 0.62 -7.37
CA GLU A 99 -5.22 0.49 -8.81
C GLU A 99 -5.16 1.88 -9.42
N LEU A 100 -4.05 2.20 -10.07
CA LEU A 100 -3.82 3.45 -10.77
C LEU A 100 -3.92 3.19 -12.28
N GLY A 101 -5.15 3.23 -12.81
CA GLY A 101 -5.48 2.98 -14.22
C GLY A 101 -4.52 3.62 -15.22
N ARG A 102 -4.33 4.93 -15.08
CA ARG A 102 -3.44 5.75 -15.93
C ARG A 102 -1.98 5.29 -15.96
N LEU A 103 -1.51 4.68 -14.87
CA LEU A 103 -0.14 4.16 -14.77
C LEU A 103 -0.05 2.67 -15.11
N GLY A 104 -1.18 1.96 -15.19
CA GLY A 104 -1.18 0.50 -15.36
C GLY A 104 -0.53 -0.22 -14.17
N VAL A 105 -0.57 0.37 -12.96
CA VAL A 105 0.03 -0.19 -11.74
C VAL A 105 -1.03 -0.44 -10.66
N ARG A 106 -0.86 -1.53 -9.91
CA ARG A 106 -1.53 -1.77 -8.64
C ARG A 106 -0.51 -1.70 -7.51
N VAL A 107 -0.67 -0.77 -6.60
CA VAL A 107 0.15 -0.68 -5.39
C VAL A 107 -0.60 -1.39 -4.27
N SER A 108 0.00 -2.40 -3.66
CA SER A 108 -0.62 -3.19 -2.59
C SER A 108 0.29 -3.27 -1.38
N SER A 109 -0.28 -3.22 -0.18
CA SER A 109 0.41 -3.64 1.03
C SER A 109 -0.16 -4.98 1.49
N GLU A 110 0.68 -5.81 2.11
CA GLU A 110 0.23 -7.10 2.63
C GLU A 110 -0.83 -6.88 3.70
N SER A 111 -2.04 -7.37 3.40
CA SER A 111 -3.18 -7.29 4.29
C SER A 111 -3.02 -8.31 5.41
N SER A 112 -3.00 -7.85 6.66
CA SER A 112 -3.60 -8.63 7.74
C SER A 112 -5.04 -8.97 7.35
N VAL A 113 -5.59 -10.10 7.81
CA VAL A 113 -7.00 -10.40 7.61
C VAL A 113 -7.83 -9.38 8.40
N SER A 114 -8.11 -8.23 7.81
CA SER A 114 -8.94 -7.19 8.42
C SER A 114 -10.40 -7.58 8.25
N ALA A 115 -11.18 -7.39 9.31
CA ALA A 115 -12.61 -7.62 9.30
C ALA A 115 -13.38 -6.51 8.55
N ILE A 116 -12.74 -5.36 8.28
CA ILE A 116 -13.41 -4.16 7.77
C ILE A 116 -12.59 -3.57 6.62
N SER A 117 -13.15 -3.62 5.41
CA SER A 117 -12.58 -2.96 4.24
C SER A 117 -13.51 -1.90 3.68
N LEU A 118 -12.93 -0.78 3.27
CA LEU A 118 -13.61 0.31 2.58
C LEU A 118 -13.10 0.39 1.16
N LYS A 119 -14.00 0.23 0.19
CA LYS A 119 -13.68 0.31 -1.23
C LYS A 119 -14.35 1.50 -1.88
N ALA A 120 -13.57 2.27 -2.62
CA ALA A 120 -14.05 3.40 -3.41
C ALA A 120 -13.38 3.40 -4.79
N ARG A 121 -14.08 3.99 -5.77
CA ARG A 121 -13.59 4.07 -7.15
C ARG A 121 -13.98 5.40 -7.78
N ARG A 122 -13.05 5.97 -8.55
CA ARG A 122 -13.28 7.14 -9.39
C ARG A 122 -12.53 6.95 -10.71
N GLY A 123 -13.26 7.02 -11.82
CA GLY A 123 -12.68 6.79 -13.14
C GLY A 123 -11.96 5.44 -13.24
N GLU A 124 -10.68 5.50 -13.58
CA GLU A 124 -9.79 4.34 -13.68
C GLU A 124 -9.01 4.05 -12.39
N THR A 125 -9.23 4.84 -11.33
CA THR A 125 -8.57 4.65 -10.04
C THR A 125 -9.50 3.93 -9.07
N THR A 126 -9.03 2.84 -8.48
CA THR A 126 -9.75 2.10 -7.42
C THR A 126 -8.89 2.05 -6.18
N LEU A 127 -9.46 2.35 -5.02
CA LEU A 127 -8.79 2.29 -3.72
C LEU A 127 -9.58 1.37 -2.79
N GLU A 128 -8.88 0.49 -2.09
CA GLU A 128 -9.42 -0.28 -0.99
C GLU A 128 -8.51 -0.10 0.23
N LEU A 129 -9.11 0.25 1.35
CA LEU A 129 -8.45 0.40 2.64
C LEU A 129 -8.94 -0.69 3.58
N ASN A 130 -8.01 -1.37 4.22
CA ASN A 130 -8.26 -2.34 5.29
C ASN A 130 -8.03 -1.63 6.62
N LEU A 131 -9.07 -1.56 7.44
CA LEU A 131 -9.06 -0.77 8.67
C LEU A 131 -8.77 -1.63 9.91
N SER A 132 -8.06 -1.07 10.88
CA SER A 132 -7.80 -1.70 12.19
C SER A 132 -8.99 -1.62 13.13
N ARG A 133 -9.89 -0.68 12.88
CA ARG A 133 -11.07 -0.39 13.69
C ARG A 133 -12.24 0.05 12.84
N ASP A 134 -13.44 -0.04 13.40
CA ASP A 134 -14.65 0.41 12.73
C ASP A 134 -14.68 1.95 12.67
N ILE A 135 -14.41 2.47 11.47
CA ILE A 135 -14.59 3.88 11.14
C ILE A 135 -15.84 3.96 10.27
N GLY A 136 -16.87 4.64 10.79
CA GLY A 136 -18.15 4.75 10.10
C GLY A 136 -17.98 5.24 8.66
N TYR A 137 -18.59 4.53 7.71
CA TYR A 137 -18.46 4.82 6.28
C TYR A 137 -18.80 6.28 5.92
N GLN A 138 -19.76 6.90 6.61
CA GLN A 138 -20.13 8.31 6.38
C GLN A 138 -19.00 9.29 6.72
N THR A 139 -18.13 8.94 7.67
CA THR A 139 -16.97 9.74 8.05
C THR A 139 -15.83 9.53 7.06
N ALA A 140 -15.57 8.29 6.67
CA ALA A 140 -14.47 7.94 5.76
C ALA A 140 -14.75 8.30 4.29
N LYS A 141 -16.01 8.23 3.85
CA LYS A 141 -16.39 8.43 2.44
C LYS A 141 -15.90 9.77 1.86
N PRO A 142 -16.12 10.93 2.50
CA PRO A 142 -15.63 12.21 1.98
C PRO A 142 -14.10 12.24 1.78
N TRP A 143 -13.36 11.60 2.69
CA TRP A 143 -11.90 11.48 2.60
C TRP A 143 -11.46 10.61 1.42
N LEU A 144 -12.13 9.47 1.22
CA LEU A 144 -11.88 8.60 0.07
C LEU A 144 -12.18 9.31 -1.25
N GLU A 145 -13.26 10.09 -1.33
CA GLU A 145 -13.62 10.85 -2.52
C GLU A 145 -12.57 11.92 -2.87
N LEU A 146 -12.07 12.65 -1.86
CA LEU A 146 -11.01 13.65 -2.02
C LEU A 146 -9.67 13.01 -2.44
N LEU A 147 -9.32 11.87 -1.84
CA LEU A 147 -8.08 11.17 -2.18
C LEU A 147 -8.13 10.62 -3.60
N LEU A 148 -9.26 10.01 -3.99
CA LEU A 148 -9.46 9.54 -5.36
C LEU A 148 -9.48 10.69 -6.37
N GLU A 149 -10.01 11.87 -6.02
CA GLU A 149 -9.89 13.07 -6.85
C GLU A 149 -8.43 13.46 -7.06
N ALA A 150 -7.64 13.47 -5.99
CA ALA A 150 -6.22 13.81 -6.03
C ALA A 150 -5.43 12.81 -6.89
N PHE A 151 -5.77 11.52 -6.83
CA PHE A 151 -5.12 10.49 -7.65
C PHE A 151 -5.49 10.60 -9.13
N ASP A 152 -6.77 10.80 -9.43
CA ASP A 152 -7.27 10.93 -10.82
C ASP A 152 -6.69 12.16 -11.52
N THR A 153 -6.50 13.25 -10.77
CA THR A 153 -5.91 14.52 -11.26
C THR A 153 -4.40 14.63 -11.08
N SER A 154 -3.75 13.61 -10.51
CA SER A 154 -2.29 13.57 -10.37
C SER A 154 -1.61 13.37 -11.72
N TYR A 155 -0.40 13.92 -11.85
CA TYR A 155 0.51 13.73 -12.98
C TYR A 155 1.85 13.12 -12.52
N SER A 156 1.94 12.68 -11.26
CA SER A 156 3.12 11.97 -10.76
C SER A 156 3.16 10.54 -11.29
N SER A 157 4.34 10.11 -11.76
CA SER A 157 4.63 8.70 -12.03
C SER A 157 5.25 7.99 -10.81
N GLU A 158 5.55 8.73 -9.75
CA GLU A 158 6.23 8.22 -8.56
C GLU A 158 5.23 7.60 -7.59
N LEU A 159 5.26 6.26 -7.46
CA LEU A 159 4.32 5.51 -6.62
C LEU A 159 4.35 5.93 -5.14
N ARG A 160 5.49 6.43 -4.68
CA ARG A 160 5.68 6.93 -3.31
C ARG A 160 4.73 8.09 -2.98
N ASP A 161 4.40 8.94 -3.95
CA ASP A 161 3.50 10.08 -3.75
C ASP A 161 2.09 9.59 -3.37
N TYR A 162 1.60 8.57 -4.07
CA TYR A 162 0.33 7.91 -3.77
C TYR A 162 0.33 7.20 -2.42
N VAL A 163 1.42 6.49 -2.10
CA VAL A 163 1.58 5.83 -0.79
C VAL A 163 1.58 6.86 0.35
N ASN A 164 2.30 7.97 0.19
CA ASN A 164 2.34 9.04 1.19
C ASN A 164 0.97 9.72 1.39
N ALA A 165 0.19 9.88 0.32
CA ALA A 165 -1.16 10.40 0.41
C ALA A 165 -2.10 9.45 1.18
N VAL A 166 -1.98 8.12 0.98
CA VAL A 166 -2.70 7.13 1.81
C VAL A 166 -2.24 7.19 3.27
N LYS A 167 -0.93 7.28 3.52
CA LYS A 167 -0.36 7.38 4.89
C LYS A 167 -0.85 8.64 5.61
N ALA A 168 -0.95 9.77 4.92
CA ALA A 168 -1.48 11.01 5.47
C ALA A 168 -2.97 10.91 5.80
N LEU A 169 -3.73 10.09 5.06
CA LEU A 169 -5.15 9.87 5.31
C LEU A 169 -5.42 9.19 6.65
N ASP A 170 -4.50 8.34 7.11
CA ASP A 170 -4.67 7.50 8.31
C ASP A 170 -5.19 8.27 9.53
N LEU A 171 -4.56 9.40 9.88
CA LEU A 171 -4.99 10.20 11.04
C LEU A 171 -6.27 11.01 10.79
N LEU A 172 -6.61 11.24 9.53
CA LEU A 172 -7.70 12.13 9.13
C LEU A 172 -9.04 11.40 9.07
N LEU A 173 -9.04 10.07 8.96
CA LEU A 173 -10.24 9.24 8.86
C LEU A 173 -11.22 9.40 10.03
N GLU A 174 -10.77 9.92 11.18
CA GLU A 174 -11.60 10.18 12.37
C GLU A 174 -12.27 11.56 12.34
N GLU A 175 -11.86 12.44 11.44
CA GLU A 175 -12.26 13.84 11.40
C GLU A 175 -13.07 14.14 10.13
N LYS A 176 -13.76 15.29 10.12
CA LYS A 176 -14.39 15.79 8.89
C LYS A 176 -13.33 16.46 8.02
N PRO A 177 -13.42 16.32 6.68
CA PRO A 177 -12.51 17.04 5.79
C PRO A 177 -12.55 18.55 6.00
N PHE A 178 -11.35 19.13 6.03
CA PHE A 178 -11.16 20.57 6.09
C PHE A 178 -11.26 21.20 4.69
N GLU A 179 -11.52 22.51 4.62
CA GLU A 179 -11.69 23.24 3.34
C GLU A 179 -10.51 23.08 2.38
N TYR A 180 -9.29 22.94 2.91
CA TYR A 180 -8.06 22.84 2.12
C TYR A 180 -7.52 21.40 2.01
N ALA A 181 -8.25 20.40 2.51
CA ALA A 181 -7.83 19.00 2.49
C ALA A 181 -7.52 18.50 1.07
N ARG A 182 -8.33 18.95 0.10
CA ARG A 182 -8.13 18.62 -1.32
C ARG A 182 -6.75 19.04 -1.82
N GLN A 183 -6.34 20.27 -1.53
CA GLN A 183 -5.06 20.81 -1.99
C GLN A 183 -3.88 20.09 -1.32
N VAL A 184 -4.03 19.68 -0.06
CA VAL A 184 -3.01 18.90 0.65
C VAL A 184 -2.85 17.52 0.01
N LEU A 185 -3.94 16.78 -0.20
CA LEU A 185 -3.88 15.46 -0.83
C LEU A 185 -3.36 15.54 -2.27
N TRP A 186 -3.75 16.59 -3.01
CA TRP A 186 -3.21 16.84 -4.35
C TRP A 186 -1.70 17.11 -4.32
N LEU A 187 -1.21 17.93 -3.38
CA LEU A 187 0.22 18.20 -3.24
C LEU A 187 1.00 16.92 -2.90
N LEU A 188 0.48 16.10 -1.98
CA LEU A 188 1.09 14.82 -1.62
C LEU A 188 1.15 13.86 -2.80
N SER A 189 0.08 13.79 -3.59
CA SER A 189 -0.02 12.93 -4.79
C SER A 189 0.82 13.42 -5.97
N ASN A 190 1.44 14.61 -5.87
CA ASN A 190 2.30 15.22 -6.88
C ASN A 190 3.62 15.72 -6.27
N ALA A 191 4.00 15.20 -5.09
CA ALA A 191 5.10 15.76 -4.32
C ALA A 191 6.42 15.68 -5.09
N SER A 192 6.65 14.59 -5.82
CA SER A 192 7.87 14.39 -6.58
C SER A 192 7.94 15.23 -7.87
N THR A 193 6.81 15.75 -8.36
CA THR A 193 6.72 16.58 -9.58
C THR A 193 6.59 18.08 -9.28
N ILE A 194 6.40 18.48 -8.03
CA ILE A 194 6.35 19.89 -7.61
C ILE A 194 7.68 20.32 -7.01
N ALA A 195 8.32 21.32 -7.61
CA ALA A 195 9.48 22.01 -7.09
C ALA A 195 9.12 23.29 -6.33
N ILE A 196 9.97 23.64 -5.36
CA ILE A 196 9.83 24.84 -4.54
C ILE A 196 10.74 25.93 -5.08
N ARG A 197 10.14 27.07 -5.42
CA ARG A 197 10.87 28.29 -5.76
C ARG A 197 10.70 29.30 -4.63
N LEU A 198 11.81 29.74 -4.08
CA LEU A 198 11.81 30.72 -2.99
C LEU A 198 11.64 32.13 -3.55
N ARG A 199 10.77 32.93 -2.91
CA ARG A 199 10.75 34.38 -3.14
C ARG A 199 11.64 35.04 -2.11
N ILE A 200 12.88 35.34 -2.53
CA ILE A 200 13.96 35.72 -1.63
C ILE A 200 13.62 36.89 -0.69
N PRO A 201 13.01 38.00 -1.16
CA PRO A 201 12.62 39.10 -0.27
C PRO A 201 11.66 38.66 0.86
N GLU A 202 10.64 37.89 0.50
CA GLU A 202 9.59 37.41 1.40
C GLU A 202 10.13 36.36 2.38
N VAL A 203 11.05 35.51 1.94
CA VAL A 203 11.76 34.56 2.80
C VAL A 203 12.58 35.30 3.86
N HIS A 204 13.33 36.33 3.48
CA HIS A 204 14.10 37.15 4.42
C HIS A 204 13.18 37.80 5.45
N LEU A 205 12.09 38.43 4.98
CA LEU A 205 11.10 39.07 5.86
C LEU A 205 10.49 38.08 6.86
N LEU A 206 10.12 36.88 6.40
CA LEU A 206 9.54 35.85 7.27
C LEU A 206 10.56 35.35 8.31
N LYS A 207 11.82 35.17 7.92
CA LYS A 207 12.92 34.76 8.83
C LYS A 207 13.27 35.83 9.86
N GLU A 208 13.12 37.11 9.52
CA GLU A 208 13.39 38.24 10.40
C GLU A 208 12.24 38.49 11.39
N ILE A 209 11.00 38.54 10.90
CA ILE A 209 9.83 38.79 11.76
C ILE A 209 9.55 37.60 12.69
N ARG A 210 9.76 36.36 12.21
CA ARG A 210 9.41 35.10 12.89
C ARG A 210 8.06 35.18 13.62
N PRO A 211 6.94 35.36 12.89
CA PRO A 211 5.62 35.48 13.52
C PRO A 211 5.33 34.24 14.38
N SER A 212 5.32 34.41 15.71
CA SER A 212 5.22 33.32 16.69
C SER A 212 4.02 32.41 16.42
N LEU A 213 2.84 33.01 16.17
CA LEU A 213 1.62 32.27 15.83
C LEU A 213 1.77 31.34 14.62
N PHE A 214 2.65 31.65 13.66
CA PHE A 214 2.90 30.78 12.52
C PHE A 214 3.89 29.66 12.85
N PHE A 215 5.00 30.01 13.51
CA PHE A 215 6.06 29.06 13.89
C PHE A 215 5.71 28.17 15.09
N GLU A 216 4.65 28.49 15.83
CA GLU A 216 4.07 27.64 16.87
C GLU A 216 2.98 26.74 16.29
N ARG A 217 2.16 27.25 15.35
CA ARG A 217 1.11 26.46 14.68
C ARG A 217 1.71 25.38 13.80
N TYR A 218 2.78 25.70 13.10
CA TYR A 218 3.53 24.77 12.27
C TYR A 218 4.84 24.42 12.94
N ASP A 219 5.38 23.24 12.67
CA ASP A 219 6.73 22.89 13.12
C ASP A 219 7.74 23.90 12.58
N GLY A 220 8.25 24.78 13.46
CA GLY A 220 9.15 25.86 13.10
C GLY A 220 10.44 25.38 12.44
N ASP A 221 10.93 24.20 12.82
CA ASP A 221 12.11 23.60 12.20
C ASP A 221 11.80 23.16 10.77
N PHE A 222 10.61 22.58 10.54
CA PHE A 222 10.15 22.25 9.21
C PHE A 222 9.91 23.50 8.35
N VAL A 223 9.38 24.59 8.91
CA VAL A 223 9.26 25.88 8.21
C VAL A 223 10.64 26.33 7.72
N LEU A 224 11.64 26.39 8.60
CA LEU A 224 13.00 26.81 8.22
C LEU A 224 13.60 25.91 7.15
N LYS A 225 13.39 24.58 7.25
CA LYS A 225 13.80 23.61 6.24
C LYS A 225 13.21 23.93 4.86
N VAL A 226 11.92 24.28 4.78
CA VAL A 226 11.29 24.69 3.51
C VAL A 226 11.95 25.95 2.96
N LEU A 227 12.21 26.95 3.80
CA LEU A 227 12.83 28.22 3.40
C LEU A 227 14.29 28.10 2.93
N GLU A 228 14.92 26.93 3.10
CA GLU A 228 16.29 26.64 2.67
C GLU A 228 16.35 25.68 1.48
N SER A 229 15.20 25.19 1.03
CA SER A 229 15.08 24.09 0.06
C SER A 229 14.86 24.52 -1.38
N GLY A 230 15.24 25.75 -1.74
CA GLY A 230 15.04 26.27 -3.10
C GLY A 230 15.55 25.33 -4.19
N GLY A 231 14.72 25.04 -5.18
CA GLY A 231 15.01 24.10 -6.27
C GLY A 231 14.80 22.62 -5.93
N SER A 232 14.49 22.26 -4.68
CA SER A 232 14.13 20.90 -4.31
C SER A 232 12.66 20.60 -4.60
N THR A 233 12.35 19.33 -4.86
CA THR A 233 10.97 18.86 -4.97
C THR A 233 10.35 18.68 -3.59
N VAL A 234 9.03 18.81 -3.51
CA VAL A 234 8.26 18.57 -2.28
C VAL A 234 8.47 17.13 -1.80
N GLY A 235 8.58 16.16 -2.71
CA GLY A 235 8.85 14.76 -2.41
C GLY A 235 10.19 14.57 -1.68
N LYS A 236 11.24 15.32 -2.05
CA LYS A 236 12.52 15.30 -1.33
C LYS A 236 12.39 15.86 0.09
N LEU A 237 11.64 16.93 0.27
CA LEU A 237 11.42 17.52 1.60
C LEU A 237 10.63 16.60 2.54
N LEU A 238 9.62 15.93 1.98
CA LEU A 238 8.74 15.00 2.70
C LEU A 238 9.37 13.60 2.86
N SER A 239 10.50 13.33 2.21
CA SER A 239 11.22 12.08 2.39
C SER A 239 11.69 11.92 3.83
N GLY A 240 11.32 10.82 4.48
CA GLY A 240 11.65 10.53 5.88
C GLY A 240 10.78 11.26 6.90
N VAL A 241 9.78 12.04 6.46
CA VAL A 241 8.77 12.62 7.36
C VAL A 241 7.86 11.49 7.85
N LEU A 242 7.61 11.47 9.16
CA LEU A 242 6.77 10.45 9.79
C LEU A 242 5.32 10.56 9.28
N PRO A 243 4.61 9.42 9.13
CA PRO A 243 3.23 9.42 8.63
C PRO A 243 2.31 10.39 9.38
N GLN A 244 2.51 10.53 10.69
CA GLN A 244 1.65 11.32 11.57
C GLN A 244 1.74 12.83 11.32
N VAL A 245 2.82 13.30 10.68
CA VAL A 245 3.05 14.72 10.39
C VAL A 245 3.12 15.00 8.89
N LEU A 246 2.86 14.02 8.02
CA LEU A 246 2.85 14.23 6.57
C LEU A 246 1.81 15.28 6.16
N PHE A 247 0.60 15.20 6.72
CA PHE A 247 -0.46 16.15 6.41
C PHE A 247 -0.09 17.57 6.86
N SER A 248 0.35 17.74 8.11
CA SER A 248 0.74 19.05 8.64
C SER A 248 1.93 19.64 7.88
N SER A 249 2.91 18.81 7.51
CA SER A 249 4.07 19.22 6.70
C SER A 249 3.64 19.74 5.32
N ALA A 250 2.75 19.01 4.63
CA ALA A 250 2.20 19.47 3.36
C ALA A 250 1.32 20.73 3.52
N GLU A 251 0.57 20.84 4.62
CA GLU A 251 -0.16 22.07 4.96
C GLU A 251 0.79 23.25 5.16
N THR A 252 1.93 23.07 5.84
CA THR A 252 2.95 24.12 6.04
C THR A 252 3.45 24.65 4.70
N ILE A 253 3.79 23.77 3.76
CA ILE A 253 4.24 24.15 2.41
C ILE A 253 3.16 24.98 1.70
N LEU A 254 1.91 24.51 1.70
CA LEU A 254 0.80 25.27 1.11
C LEU A 254 0.53 26.59 1.83
N SER A 255 0.76 26.65 3.14
CA SER A 255 0.58 27.85 3.95
C SER A 255 1.62 28.93 3.61
N LEU A 256 2.87 28.52 3.34
CA LEU A 256 3.93 29.39 2.82
C LEU A 256 3.62 29.85 1.40
N HIS A 257 3.10 28.95 0.55
CA HIS A 257 2.69 29.29 -0.80
C HIS A 257 1.56 30.33 -0.83
N ARG A 258 0.50 30.14 -0.03
CA ARG A 258 -0.62 31.10 0.08
C ARG A 258 -0.18 32.48 0.57
N ARG A 259 0.92 32.56 1.33
CA ARG A 259 1.50 33.82 1.81
C ARG A 259 2.45 34.48 0.81
N GLY A 260 2.66 33.86 -0.35
CA GLY A 260 3.60 34.36 -1.36
C GLY A 260 5.06 34.26 -0.96
N VAL A 261 5.40 33.42 0.04
CA VAL A 261 6.80 33.21 0.46
C VAL A 261 7.51 32.25 -0.49
N ILE A 262 6.76 31.30 -1.03
CA ILE A 262 7.25 30.33 -2.01
C ILE A 262 6.27 30.20 -3.17
N ASP A 263 6.79 29.83 -4.33
CA ASP A 263 6.02 29.35 -5.47
C ASP A 263 6.18 27.84 -5.59
N LEU A 264 5.07 27.17 -5.91
CA LEU A 264 5.05 25.75 -6.25
C LEU A 264 4.96 25.64 -7.76
N VAL A 265 5.99 25.06 -8.38
CA VAL A 265 6.11 24.95 -9.83
C VAL A 265 6.22 23.49 -10.24
N ILE A 266 5.65 23.12 -11.37
CA ILE A 266 5.85 21.79 -11.95
C ILE A 266 7.32 21.71 -12.41
N ALA A 267 8.03 20.69 -11.93
CA ALA A 267 9.44 20.43 -12.20
C ALA A 267 9.68 19.84 -13.59
#